data_AF-A0A395ZDT8-F1
#
_entry.id   AF-A0A395ZDT8-F1
#
_cell.length_a   1.000
_cell.length_b   1.000
_cell.length_c   1.000
_cell.angle_alpha   90.00
_cell.angle_beta   90.00
_cell.angle_gamma   90.00
#
_symmetry.space_group_name_H-M   'P 1'
#
loop_
_entity.id
_entity.type
_entity.pdbx_description
1 polymer ?
#
loop_
_entity_poly.entity_id
_entity_poly.type
_entity_poly.pdbx_seq_one_letter_code
_entity_poly.pdbx_strand_id
1 'polypeptide(L)'
;MEKELINNSQSNIYPFHMPGHKRRGSDIGAGLDPYAIDITEIDNFDNLHHAEGIIKEAQAEAAALYGAKRAYFLINGSTCGILAAISAATKRGDKVLVARNCHKAVYHALYLRQLHPVFTYPEITRTRLQGQITEAQIRAAFDENPDIKAVVITSPTYDGVVSDVAAIASVAHAHGALLIVDEAHGAHFGFGGGFPQNAIALGADAVIVSLHKTLPAFTQTALLLLGGMREAAVEKFLGIYETSSPSYVLMTGIERCIHYVRDNKETAFAQLRSRLDRFYQKVSGLSHLSVVRKSDFSADEAYDFDESKIIIFTKEAMNGHTLLELLLKKYELQLEMAAGNYVLALASVMDTDEGFDRLADALIEIDSQLEKYKSDFEEFYDILKQEGVVHQFYFPVKMDTTIYQKLPAVMEMYDAYDADHQAVYAFKASGKVSGAFINIYPPGIPLVVPGEIMNDKLIDDVIKAVNSGLEVDGLYFDPDANMWKFVAVL
;
A
#
# COMPACT_ATOMS: atom_id res chain seq x y z
N MET A 1 -25.64 -7.22 9.87
CA MET A 1 -25.04 -7.08 11.22
C MET A 1 -25.35 -5.73 11.86
N GLU A 2 -25.24 -4.60 11.15
CA GLU A 2 -25.49 -3.24 11.68
C GLU A 2 -26.81 -3.11 12.46
N LYS A 3 -27.91 -3.59 11.87
CA LYS A 3 -29.24 -3.54 12.49
C LYS A 3 -29.29 -4.24 13.85
N GLU A 4 -28.64 -5.39 13.98
CA GLU A 4 -28.60 -6.14 15.24
C GLU A 4 -27.80 -5.40 16.30
N LEU A 5 -26.68 -4.77 15.93
CA LEU A 5 -25.88 -3.95 16.85
C LEU A 5 -26.66 -2.74 17.36
N ILE A 6 -27.41 -2.06 16.49
CA ILE A 6 -28.29 -0.94 16.86
C ILE A 6 -29.42 -1.41 17.78
N ASN A 7 -30.07 -2.53 17.45
CA ASN A 7 -31.14 -3.08 18.30
C ASN A 7 -30.60 -3.45 19.70
N ASN A 8 -29.42 -4.07 19.76
CA ASN A 8 -28.79 -4.45 21.01
C ASN A 8 -28.34 -3.22 21.83
N SER A 9 -27.81 -2.17 21.19
CA SER A 9 -27.42 -0.92 21.88
C SER A 9 -28.61 -0.18 22.48
N GLN A 10 -29.80 -0.33 21.88
CA GLN A 10 -31.06 0.24 22.37
C GLN A 10 -31.84 -0.69 23.31
N SER A 11 -31.38 -1.92 23.49
CA SER A 11 -32.05 -2.91 24.35
C SER A 11 -31.83 -2.61 25.83
N ASN A 12 -32.75 -3.08 26.68
CA ASN A 12 -32.59 -3.05 28.14
C ASN A 12 -31.68 -4.19 28.66
N ILE A 13 -30.98 -4.91 27.78
CA ILE A 13 -30.07 -5.98 28.17
C ILE A 13 -28.83 -5.36 28.82
N TYR A 14 -28.65 -5.63 30.10
CA TYR A 14 -27.46 -5.17 30.82
C TYR A 14 -26.25 -6.05 30.46
N PRO A 15 -25.13 -5.48 29.96
CA PRO A 15 -24.02 -6.27 29.45
C PRO A 15 -23.09 -6.77 30.57
N PHE A 16 -23.41 -7.91 31.20
CA PHE A 16 -22.46 -8.62 32.09
C PHE A 16 -21.35 -9.39 31.33
N HIS A 17 -21.04 -8.98 30.10
CA HIS A 17 -19.98 -9.55 29.24
C HIS A 17 -18.95 -8.48 28.85
N MET A 18 -17.88 -8.86 28.16
CA MET A 18 -16.88 -7.92 27.62
C MET A 18 -17.48 -7.05 26.48
N PRO A 19 -17.02 -5.82 26.25
CA PRO A 19 -15.86 -5.18 26.87
C PRO A 19 -16.16 -4.40 28.16
N GLY A 20 -15.10 -3.93 28.83
CA GLY A 20 -15.16 -3.33 30.17
C GLY A 20 -15.93 -2.01 30.28
N HIS A 21 -16.17 -1.32 29.17
CA HIS A 21 -16.95 -0.07 29.16
C HIS A 21 -18.45 -0.29 29.32
N LYS A 22 -18.96 -1.54 29.17
CA LYS A 22 -20.36 -1.90 29.43
C LYS A 22 -21.40 -1.03 28.69
N ARG A 23 -21.05 -0.58 27.48
CA ARG A 23 -21.84 0.37 26.66
C ARG A 23 -22.10 1.73 27.34
N ARG A 24 -21.27 2.12 28.30
CA ARG A 24 -21.36 3.39 29.05
C ARG A 24 -20.40 4.44 28.50
N GLY A 25 -20.35 4.60 27.18
CA GLY A 25 -19.43 5.54 26.51
C GLY A 25 -19.60 6.99 26.99
N SER A 26 -20.83 7.41 27.23
CA SER A 26 -21.15 8.74 27.76
C SER A 26 -20.54 9.06 29.13
N ASP A 27 -20.22 8.02 29.93
CA ASP A 27 -19.57 8.21 31.23
C ASP A 27 -18.05 8.38 31.11
N ILE A 28 -17.48 7.95 29.98
CA ILE A 28 -16.06 8.09 29.67
C ILE A 28 -15.78 9.48 29.08
N GLY A 29 -16.68 9.98 28.23
CA GLY A 29 -16.55 11.30 27.63
C GLY A 29 -17.76 11.70 26.80
N ALA A 30 -17.86 12.99 26.50
CA ALA A 30 -18.87 13.53 25.59
C ALA A 30 -18.43 13.42 24.13
N GLY A 31 -19.38 13.21 23.21
CA GLY A 31 -19.14 13.21 21.77
C GLY A 31 -19.49 11.88 21.11
N LEU A 32 -18.62 11.41 20.20
CA LEU A 32 -18.80 10.17 19.46
C LEU A 32 -18.82 8.97 20.43
N ASP A 33 -19.85 8.14 20.34
CA ASP A 33 -20.01 6.96 21.18
C ASP A 33 -19.98 5.65 20.37
N PRO A 34 -18.78 5.17 19.96
CA PRO A 34 -18.66 3.85 19.35
C PRO A 34 -18.88 2.72 20.38
N TYR A 35 -18.76 3.02 21.68
CA TYR A 35 -18.88 2.05 22.78
C TYR A 35 -20.30 1.48 22.91
N ALA A 36 -21.31 2.19 22.41
CA ALA A 36 -22.70 1.72 22.41
C ALA A 36 -22.89 0.44 21.58
N ILE A 37 -22.13 0.29 20.49
CA ILE A 37 -22.20 -0.85 19.56
C ILE A 37 -20.96 -1.76 19.62
N ASP A 38 -19.97 -1.42 20.46
CA ASP A 38 -18.79 -2.25 20.66
C ASP A 38 -19.11 -3.43 21.59
N ILE A 39 -19.08 -4.63 21.01
CA ILE A 39 -19.40 -5.89 21.66
C ILE A 39 -18.34 -6.94 21.31
N THR A 40 -18.41 -8.06 22.02
CA THR A 40 -17.69 -9.31 21.68
C THR A 40 -18.67 -10.34 21.16
N GLU A 41 -18.19 -11.56 20.90
CA GLU A 41 -19.01 -12.70 20.50
C GLU A 41 -20.00 -13.04 21.63
N ILE A 42 -21.25 -12.61 21.44
CA ILE A 42 -22.38 -12.89 22.32
C ILE A 42 -23.47 -13.62 21.52
N ASP A 43 -24.45 -14.17 22.24
CA ASP A 43 -25.55 -14.91 21.62
C ASP A 43 -26.20 -14.10 20.48
N ASN A 44 -26.31 -14.73 19.30
CA ASN A 44 -26.86 -14.19 18.04
C ASN A 44 -25.96 -13.19 17.27
N PHE A 45 -24.73 -12.93 17.71
CA PHE A 45 -23.79 -12.03 17.02
C PHE A 45 -22.65 -12.75 16.29
N ASP A 46 -22.71 -14.08 16.22
CA ASP A 46 -21.75 -14.91 15.48
C ASP A 46 -20.32 -14.83 16.04
N ASN A 47 -19.37 -15.53 15.42
CA ASN A 47 -17.95 -15.48 15.75
C ASN A 47 -17.14 -15.36 14.46
N LEU A 48 -16.29 -14.34 14.31
CA LEU A 48 -15.54 -14.12 13.06
C LEU A 48 -14.70 -15.34 12.64
N HIS A 49 -14.05 -16.02 13.59
CA HIS A 49 -13.19 -17.18 13.31
C HIS A 49 -13.98 -18.47 13.09
N HIS A 50 -15.27 -18.46 13.43
CA HIS A 50 -16.19 -19.59 13.28
C HIS A 50 -17.56 -19.10 12.78
N ALA A 51 -17.55 -18.34 11.68
CA ALA A 51 -18.74 -17.65 11.21
C ALA A 51 -19.79 -18.62 10.68
N GLU A 52 -20.98 -18.60 11.29
CA GLU A 52 -22.11 -19.47 10.93
C GLU A 52 -23.38 -18.70 10.56
N GLY A 53 -23.48 -17.43 10.95
CA GLY A 53 -24.68 -16.58 10.81
C GLY A 53 -24.38 -15.24 10.15
N ILE A 54 -24.67 -14.12 10.86
CA ILE A 54 -24.65 -12.77 10.28
C ILE A 54 -23.30 -12.36 9.68
N ILE A 55 -22.18 -12.86 10.22
CA ILE A 55 -20.85 -12.56 9.70
C ILE A 55 -20.60 -13.37 8.42
N LYS A 56 -21.00 -14.65 8.41
CA LYS A 56 -20.91 -15.52 7.24
C LYS A 56 -21.72 -14.99 6.06
N GLU A 57 -22.93 -14.48 6.31
CA GLU A 57 -23.77 -13.85 5.29
C GLU A 57 -23.10 -12.59 4.72
N ALA A 58 -22.59 -11.70 5.58
CA ALA A 58 -21.89 -10.50 5.15
C ALA A 58 -20.60 -10.81 4.35
N GLN A 59 -19.85 -11.84 4.76
CA GLN A 59 -18.70 -12.35 4.01
C GLN A 59 -19.11 -12.93 2.65
N ALA A 60 -20.26 -13.62 2.56
CA ALA A 60 -20.77 -14.15 1.29
C ALA A 60 -21.19 -13.03 0.33
N GLU A 61 -21.78 -11.94 0.85
CA GLU A 61 -22.08 -10.75 0.06
C GLU A 61 -20.81 -10.09 -0.50
N ALA A 62 -19.77 -9.96 0.33
CA ALA A 62 -18.48 -9.46 -0.13
C ALA A 62 -17.86 -10.38 -1.20
N ALA A 63 -17.91 -11.70 -1.02
CA ALA A 63 -17.43 -12.64 -2.02
C ALA A 63 -18.18 -12.50 -3.35
N ALA A 64 -19.51 -12.38 -3.30
CA ALA A 64 -20.35 -12.18 -4.48
C ALA A 64 -20.05 -10.85 -5.19
N LEU A 65 -19.78 -9.78 -4.45
CA LEU A 65 -19.46 -8.46 -5.01
C LEU A 65 -18.18 -8.50 -5.86
N TYR A 66 -17.13 -9.18 -5.38
CA TYR A 66 -15.85 -9.30 -6.09
C TYR A 66 -15.78 -10.50 -7.06
N GLY A 67 -16.79 -11.38 -7.07
CA GLY A 67 -16.74 -12.63 -7.84
C GLY A 67 -15.79 -13.67 -7.26
N ALA A 68 -15.46 -13.58 -5.97
CA ALA A 68 -14.60 -14.52 -5.27
C ALA A 68 -15.38 -15.76 -4.81
N LYS A 69 -14.68 -16.89 -4.65
CA LYS A 69 -15.27 -18.11 -4.06
C LYS A 69 -15.57 -17.92 -2.57
N ARG A 70 -14.69 -17.21 -1.86
CA ARG A 70 -14.84 -16.80 -0.46
C ARG A 70 -14.25 -15.43 -0.25
N ALA A 71 -14.76 -14.72 0.76
CA ALA A 71 -14.17 -13.51 1.29
C ALA A 71 -14.07 -13.64 2.81
N TYR A 72 -12.97 -13.16 3.39
CA TYR A 72 -12.77 -13.04 4.82
C TYR A 72 -12.63 -11.58 5.21
N PHE A 73 -13.37 -11.16 6.23
CA PHE A 73 -13.23 -9.83 6.81
C PHE A 73 -11.91 -9.77 7.57
N LEU A 74 -11.13 -8.73 7.33
CA LEU A 74 -9.87 -8.50 8.02
C LEU A 74 -9.95 -7.21 8.83
N ILE A 75 -9.76 -7.32 10.14
CA ILE A 75 -9.81 -6.17 11.07
C ILE A 75 -8.44 -5.80 11.65
N ASN A 76 -7.38 -6.51 11.23
CA ASN A 76 -5.97 -6.17 11.47
C ASN A 76 -5.28 -5.65 10.19
N GLY A 77 -6.06 -5.15 9.23
CA GLY A 77 -5.62 -4.66 7.92
C GLY A 77 -5.12 -5.75 6.98
N SER A 78 -4.75 -5.36 5.76
CA SER A 78 -4.21 -6.28 4.74
C SER A 78 -2.95 -7.03 5.20
N THR A 79 -2.25 -6.52 6.22
CA THR A 79 -1.11 -7.19 6.86
C THR A 79 -1.45 -8.61 7.30
N CYS A 80 -2.54 -8.83 8.04
CA CYS A 80 -2.90 -10.19 8.49
C CYS A 80 -3.29 -11.10 7.30
N GLY A 81 -3.99 -10.54 6.30
CA GLY A 81 -4.37 -11.24 5.08
C GLY A 81 -3.17 -11.74 4.28
N ILE A 82 -2.15 -10.89 4.10
CA ILE A 82 -0.90 -11.24 3.40
C ILE A 82 -0.15 -12.35 4.15
N LEU A 83 0.02 -12.19 5.47
CA LEU A 83 0.65 -13.21 6.33
C LEU A 83 -0.09 -14.56 6.22
N ALA A 84 -1.42 -14.53 6.27
CA ALA A 84 -2.26 -15.70 6.21
C ALA A 84 -2.21 -16.38 4.84
N ALA A 85 -2.34 -15.64 3.74
CA ALA A 85 -2.31 -16.17 2.39
C ALA A 85 -0.95 -16.84 2.09
N ILE A 86 0.17 -16.16 2.37
CA ILE A 86 1.50 -16.72 2.12
C ILE A 86 1.73 -17.96 3.00
N SER A 87 1.37 -17.90 4.28
CA SER A 87 1.54 -19.04 5.20
C SER A 87 0.65 -20.24 4.85
N ALA A 88 -0.53 -20.00 4.28
CA ALA A 88 -1.45 -21.03 3.81
C ALA A 88 -0.98 -21.69 2.49
N ALA A 89 -0.30 -20.93 1.63
CA ALA A 89 0.24 -21.43 0.36
C ALA A 89 1.55 -22.21 0.51
N THR A 90 2.27 -22.06 1.63
CA THR A 90 3.65 -22.52 1.77
C THR A 90 3.90 -23.35 3.03
N LYS A 91 4.97 -24.13 3.03
CA LYS A 91 5.60 -24.78 4.18
C LYS A 91 6.93 -24.11 4.50
N ARG A 92 7.46 -24.39 5.69
CA ARG A 92 8.81 -23.93 6.08
C ARG A 92 9.84 -24.39 5.04
N GLY A 93 10.70 -23.49 4.59
CA GLY A 93 11.74 -23.76 3.58
C GLY A 93 11.24 -23.87 2.13
N ASP A 94 9.96 -23.60 1.84
CA ASP A 94 9.52 -23.53 0.45
C ASP A 94 10.11 -22.29 -0.25
N LYS A 95 10.37 -22.42 -1.56
CA LYS A 95 10.74 -21.27 -2.42
C LYS A 95 9.52 -20.50 -2.87
N VAL A 96 9.60 -19.17 -2.81
CA VAL A 96 8.53 -18.26 -3.21
C VAL A 96 9.08 -17.17 -4.12
N LEU A 97 8.44 -16.96 -5.27
CA LEU A 97 8.75 -15.83 -6.14
C LEU A 97 8.04 -14.58 -5.63
N VAL A 98 8.78 -13.51 -5.38
CA VAL A 98 8.26 -12.30 -4.76
C VAL A 98 8.66 -11.07 -5.57
N ALA A 99 7.70 -10.21 -5.89
CA ALA A 99 7.98 -8.89 -6.42
C ALA A 99 8.72 -8.05 -5.36
N ARG A 100 9.89 -7.49 -5.70
CA ARG A 100 10.75 -6.78 -4.75
C ARG A 100 10.05 -5.54 -4.15
N ASN A 101 9.18 -4.90 -4.91
CA ASN A 101 8.37 -3.76 -4.49
C ASN A 101 7.16 -4.12 -3.61
N CYS A 102 7.15 -5.30 -2.98
CA CYS A 102 6.07 -5.71 -2.09
C CYS A 102 6.10 -5.02 -0.72
N HIS A 103 4.95 -5.03 -0.04
CA HIS A 103 4.80 -4.50 1.30
C HIS A 103 5.59 -5.31 2.36
N LYS A 104 6.04 -4.65 3.43
CA LYS A 104 6.78 -5.28 4.56
C LYS A 104 6.13 -6.54 5.13
N ALA A 105 4.80 -6.65 5.07
CA ALA A 105 4.07 -7.84 5.51
C ALA A 105 4.46 -9.11 4.74
N VAL A 106 4.82 -9.00 3.45
CA VAL A 106 5.33 -10.13 2.65
C VAL A 106 6.66 -10.61 3.24
N TYR A 107 7.59 -9.68 3.51
CA TYR A 107 8.87 -9.99 4.15
C TYR A 107 8.69 -10.60 5.55
N HIS A 108 7.72 -10.13 6.33
CA HIS A 108 7.38 -10.75 7.61
C HIS A 108 6.88 -12.19 7.44
N ALA A 109 6.08 -12.48 6.41
CA ALA A 109 5.67 -13.85 6.12
C ALA A 109 6.87 -14.73 5.75
N LEU A 110 7.77 -14.23 4.89
CA LEU A 110 9.01 -14.90 4.53
C LEU A 110 9.86 -15.23 5.77
N TYR A 111 10.00 -14.27 6.68
CA TYR A 111 10.73 -14.42 7.94
C TYR A 111 10.07 -15.48 8.85
N LEU A 112 8.80 -15.29 9.20
CA LEU A 112 8.07 -16.17 10.14
C LEU A 112 8.01 -17.62 9.66
N ARG A 113 8.00 -17.81 8.35
CA ARG A 113 7.92 -19.12 7.70
C ARG A 113 9.27 -19.66 7.28
N GLN A 114 10.37 -18.91 7.45
CA GLN A 114 11.71 -19.25 6.95
C GLN A 114 11.63 -19.74 5.50
N LEU A 115 11.04 -18.92 4.64
CA LEU A 115 10.90 -19.18 3.20
C LEU A 115 12.14 -18.70 2.48
N HIS A 116 12.42 -19.30 1.31
CA HIS A 116 13.53 -18.91 0.45
C HIS A 116 12.99 -18.02 -0.69
N PRO A 117 13.12 -16.68 -0.61
CA PRO A 117 12.60 -15.80 -1.63
C PRO A 117 13.46 -15.81 -2.89
N VAL A 118 12.81 -15.89 -4.05
CA VAL A 118 13.36 -15.52 -5.35
C VAL A 118 12.76 -14.16 -5.69
N PHE A 119 13.57 -13.12 -5.85
CA PHE A 119 13.06 -11.77 -6.12
C PHE A 119 13.01 -11.47 -7.62
N THR A 120 11.87 -10.94 -8.05
CA THR A 120 11.73 -10.25 -9.34
C THR A 120 11.63 -8.75 -9.11
N TYR A 121 12.29 -7.95 -9.96
CA TYR A 121 12.38 -6.51 -9.80
C TYR A 121 11.54 -5.84 -10.88
N PRO A 122 10.57 -4.98 -10.53
CA PRO A 122 9.91 -4.13 -11.52
C PRO A 122 10.94 -3.21 -12.18
N GLU A 123 10.75 -2.93 -13.46
CA GLU A 123 11.56 -1.93 -14.15
C GLU A 123 11.15 -0.52 -13.72
N ILE A 124 12.10 0.41 -13.67
CA ILE A 124 11.77 1.82 -13.44
C ILE A 124 11.31 2.42 -14.76
N THR A 125 10.08 2.95 -14.77
CA THR A 125 9.46 3.55 -15.96
C THR A 125 10.15 4.84 -16.36
N ARG A 126 9.84 5.35 -17.57
CA ARG A 126 10.26 6.69 -18.01
C ARG A 126 9.77 7.81 -17.09
N THR A 127 8.65 7.61 -16.43
CA THR A 127 8.10 8.52 -15.41
C THR A 127 8.81 8.38 -14.06
N ARG A 128 9.80 7.49 -13.95
CA ARG A 128 10.60 7.16 -12.76
C ARG A 128 9.81 6.48 -11.64
N LEU A 129 8.66 5.92 -11.97
CA LEU A 129 7.85 5.12 -11.06
C LEU A 129 8.26 3.65 -11.15
N GLN A 130 7.89 2.86 -10.14
CA GLN A 130 8.01 1.41 -10.22
C GLN A 130 7.01 0.89 -11.25
N GLY A 131 7.52 0.20 -12.27
CA GLY A 131 6.72 -0.42 -13.32
C GLY A 131 6.01 -1.70 -12.86
N GLN A 132 5.40 -2.38 -13.82
CA GLN A 132 4.77 -3.66 -13.58
C GLN A 132 5.77 -4.80 -13.39
N ILE A 133 5.27 -5.92 -12.87
CA ILE A 133 5.90 -7.23 -13.06
C ILE A 133 5.35 -7.85 -14.34
N THR A 134 6.22 -8.31 -15.23
CA THR A 134 5.79 -8.85 -16.54
C THR A 134 5.71 -10.37 -16.54
N GLU A 135 4.89 -10.92 -17.44
CA GLU A 135 4.82 -12.36 -17.71
C GLU A 135 6.21 -12.96 -17.99
N ALA A 136 7.03 -12.25 -18.77
CA ALA A 136 8.37 -12.69 -19.15
C ALA A 136 9.30 -12.86 -17.93
N GLN A 137 9.22 -11.93 -16.96
CA GLN A 137 9.98 -12.03 -15.71
C GLN A 137 9.54 -13.25 -14.89
N ILE A 138 8.24 -13.53 -14.82
CA ILE A 138 7.72 -14.70 -14.11
C ILE A 138 8.18 -16.00 -14.78
N ARG A 139 8.12 -16.08 -16.12
CA ARG A 139 8.63 -17.26 -16.87
C ARG A 139 10.11 -17.50 -16.61
N ALA A 140 10.94 -16.48 -16.73
CA ALA A 140 12.37 -16.59 -16.48
C ALA A 140 12.69 -17.06 -15.05
N ALA A 141 11.93 -16.59 -14.06
CA ALA A 141 12.10 -17.03 -12.68
C ALA A 141 11.78 -18.52 -12.48
N PHE A 142 10.74 -19.05 -13.15
CA PHE A 142 10.43 -20.48 -13.13
C PHE A 142 11.44 -21.33 -13.90
N ASP A 143 11.99 -20.83 -15.01
CA ASP A 143 13.04 -21.53 -15.77
C ASP A 143 14.29 -21.77 -14.89
N GLU A 144 14.65 -20.79 -14.05
CA GLU A 144 15.77 -20.90 -13.11
C GLU A 144 15.42 -21.65 -11.82
N ASN A 145 14.15 -21.57 -11.38
CA ASN A 145 13.69 -22.09 -10.09
C ASN A 145 12.37 -22.87 -10.25
N PRO A 146 12.38 -24.07 -10.87
CA PRO A 146 11.17 -24.82 -11.19
C PRO A 146 10.40 -25.34 -9.96
N ASP A 147 10.98 -25.24 -8.76
CA ASP A 147 10.40 -25.70 -7.50
C ASP A 147 9.64 -24.62 -6.70
N ILE A 148 9.54 -23.39 -7.22
CA ILE A 148 8.73 -22.30 -6.65
C ILE A 148 7.30 -22.78 -6.36
N LYS A 149 6.79 -22.51 -5.15
CA LYS A 149 5.44 -22.94 -4.70
C LYS A 149 4.37 -21.86 -4.80
N ALA A 150 4.77 -20.61 -4.71
CA ALA A 150 3.87 -19.48 -4.80
C ALA A 150 4.57 -18.29 -5.46
N VAL A 151 3.77 -17.48 -6.14
CA VAL A 151 4.13 -16.18 -6.69
C VAL A 151 3.37 -15.12 -5.92
N VAL A 152 4.08 -14.10 -5.43
CA VAL A 152 3.50 -12.97 -4.70
C VAL A 152 3.86 -11.68 -5.43
N ILE A 153 2.86 -10.97 -5.94
CA ILE A 153 3.02 -9.67 -6.60
C ILE A 153 2.18 -8.61 -5.92
N THR A 154 2.57 -7.34 -6.06
CA THR A 154 1.77 -6.18 -5.67
C THR A 154 1.22 -5.54 -6.93
N SER A 155 -0.10 -5.51 -7.07
CA SER A 155 -0.78 -4.91 -8.23
C SER A 155 -2.15 -4.38 -7.77
N PRO A 156 -2.42 -3.07 -7.87
CA PRO A 156 -1.53 -2.04 -8.40
C PRO A 156 -0.35 -1.75 -7.46
N THR A 157 0.70 -1.13 -7.98
CA THR A 157 1.72 -0.47 -7.16
C THR A 157 1.10 0.68 -6.37
N TYR A 158 1.83 1.23 -5.39
CA TYR A 158 1.37 2.41 -4.63
C TYR A 158 0.98 3.57 -5.55
N ASP A 159 1.78 3.75 -6.61
CA ASP A 159 1.66 4.78 -7.63
C ASP A 159 0.62 4.46 -8.71
N GLY A 160 -0.02 3.29 -8.68
CA GLY A 160 -1.15 2.95 -9.57
C GLY A 160 -0.78 2.14 -10.81
N VAL A 161 0.48 1.70 -10.97
CA VAL A 161 0.86 0.82 -12.08
C VAL A 161 0.30 -0.58 -11.85
N VAL A 162 -0.40 -1.13 -12.86
CA VAL A 162 -1.03 -2.46 -12.81
C VAL A 162 -0.24 -3.44 -13.66
N SER A 163 -0.07 -4.66 -13.15
CA SER A 163 0.56 -5.78 -13.88
C SER A 163 -0.48 -6.62 -14.63
N ASP A 164 -0.05 -7.36 -15.67
CA ASP A 164 -0.91 -8.34 -16.34
C ASP A 164 -1.13 -9.59 -15.47
N VAL A 165 -2.05 -9.47 -14.51
CA VAL A 165 -2.36 -10.53 -13.54
C VAL A 165 -2.83 -11.81 -14.24
N ALA A 166 -3.57 -11.71 -15.35
CA ALA A 166 -4.08 -12.88 -16.07
C ALA A 166 -2.95 -13.67 -16.74
N ALA A 167 -2.01 -12.99 -17.39
CA ALA A 167 -0.83 -13.64 -17.94
C ALA A 167 0.04 -14.26 -16.84
N ILE A 168 0.26 -13.56 -15.73
CA ILE A 168 1.03 -14.06 -14.59
C ILE A 168 0.37 -15.29 -13.96
N ALA A 169 -0.95 -15.28 -13.77
CA ALA A 169 -1.70 -16.42 -13.24
C ALA A 169 -1.54 -17.65 -14.13
N SER A 170 -1.68 -17.47 -15.45
CA SER A 170 -1.48 -18.53 -16.44
C SER A 170 -0.09 -19.19 -16.31
N VAL A 171 0.97 -18.38 -16.17
CA VAL A 171 2.34 -18.90 -16.00
C VAL A 171 2.51 -19.64 -14.67
N ALA A 172 2.02 -19.07 -13.57
CA ALA A 172 2.12 -19.69 -12.24
C ALA A 172 1.41 -21.05 -12.22
N HIS A 173 0.18 -21.11 -12.74
CA HIS A 173 -0.61 -22.33 -12.79
C HIS A 173 -0.02 -23.40 -13.70
N ALA A 174 0.59 -23.01 -14.83
CA ALA A 174 1.30 -23.94 -15.70
C ALA A 174 2.48 -24.66 -15.00
N HIS A 175 3.03 -24.05 -13.94
CA HIS A 175 4.09 -24.63 -13.11
C HIS A 175 3.57 -25.21 -11.79
N GLY A 176 2.25 -25.25 -11.57
CA GLY A 176 1.63 -25.76 -10.35
C GLY A 176 1.85 -24.89 -9.10
N ALA A 177 2.21 -23.62 -9.28
CA ALA A 177 2.33 -22.63 -8.22
C ALA A 177 1.03 -21.83 -8.05
N LEU A 178 0.80 -21.31 -6.84
CA LEU A 178 -0.32 -20.41 -6.56
C LEU A 178 0.08 -18.95 -6.82
N LEU A 179 -0.86 -18.12 -7.29
CA LEU A 179 -0.68 -16.67 -7.39
C LEU A 179 -1.41 -15.95 -6.24
N ILE A 180 -0.66 -15.20 -5.45
CA ILE A 180 -1.16 -14.30 -4.42
C ILE A 180 -0.93 -12.86 -4.90
N VAL A 181 -1.99 -12.05 -4.93
CA VAL A 181 -1.90 -10.64 -5.30
C VAL A 181 -2.21 -9.78 -4.08
N ASP A 182 -1.23 -8.96 -3.70
CA ASP A 182 -1.45 -7.82 -2.81
C ASP A 182 -2.07 -6.68 -3.65
N GLU A 183 -3.40 -6.59 -3.61
CA GLU A 183 -4.22 -5.56 -4.25
C GLU A 183 -4.69 -4.53 -3.21
N ALA A 184 -3.90 -4.28 -2.17
CA ALA A 184 -4.30 -3.39 -1.08
C ALA A 184 -4.70 -1.98 -1.58
N HIS A 185 -4.07 -1.49 -2.65
CA HIS A 185 -4.37 -0.19 -3.26
C HIS A 185 -5.44 -0.22 -4.35
N GLY A 186 -5.98 -1.40 -4.68
CA GLY A 186 -6.92 -1.64 -5.78
C GLY A 186 -8.30 -2.12 -5.33
N ALA A 187 -8.73 -1.86 -4.09
CA ALA A 187 -10.02 -2.35 -3.58
C ALA A 187 -11.24 -1.91 -4.42
N HIS A 188 -11.11 -0.87 -5.23
CA HIS A 188 -12.16 -0.36 -6.11
C HIS A 188 -12.19 -1.00 -7.52
N PHE A 189 -11.27 -1.93 -7.81
CA PHE A 189 -11.13 -2.57 -9.12
C PHE A 189 -12.32 -3.47 -9.46
N GLY A 190 -12.67 -3.52 -10.75
CA GLY A 190 -13.77 -4.33 -11.27
C GLY A 190 -15.18 -3.76 -11.07
N PHE A 191 -15.31 -2.55 -10.54
CA PHE A 191 -16.62 -1.92 -10.27
C PHE A 191 -17.11 -0.93 -11.33
N GLY A 192 -16.36 -0.72 -12.41
CA GLY A 192 -16.75 0.09 -13.56
C GLY A 192 -15.92 1.38 -13.69
N GLY A 193 -16.46 2.38 -14.41
CA GLY A 193 -15.79 3.68 -14.58
C GLY A 193 -14.48 3.66 -15.38
N GLY A 194 -14.15 2.55 -16.05
CA GLY A 194 -12.87 2.40 -16.76
C GLY A 194 -11.68 2.13 -15.83
N PHE A 195 -11.92 1.85 -14.54
CA PHE A 195 -10.87 1.39 -13.63
C PHE A 195 -10.44 -0.04 -13.96
N PRO A 196 -9.21 -0.44 -13.56
CA PRO A 196 -8.70 -1.79 -13.80
C PRO A 196 -9.60 -2.90 -13.24
N GLN A 197 -9.45 -4.11 -13.79
CA GLN A 197 -10.14 -5.29 -13.32
C GLN A 197 -9.51 -5.83 -12.03
N ASN A 198 -10.32 -6.41 -11.13
CA ASN A 198 -9.81 -7.03 -9.89
C ASN A 198 -9.07 -8.35 -10.17
N ALA A 199 -8.04 -8.65 -9.37
CA ALA A 199 -7.19 -9.82 -9.59
C ALA A 199 -7.91 -11.16 -9.42
N ILE A 200 -9.02 -11.22 -8.67
CA ILE A 200 -9.83 -12.45 -8.54
C ILE A 200 -10.40 -12.85 -9.89
N ALA A 201 -11.02 -11.90 -10.61
CA ALA A 201 -11.56 -12.13 -11.94
C ALA A 201 -10.48 -12.47 -12.98
N LEU A 202 -9.23 -12.10 -12.72
CA LEU A 202 -8.07 -12.38 -13.58
C LEU A 202 -7.36 -13.70 -13.24
N GLY A 203 -7.86 -14.48 -12.27
CA GLY A 203 -7.38 -15.82 -11.98
C GLY A 203 -6.38 -15.94 -10.82
N ALA A 204 -6.22 -14.91 -10.00
CA ALA A 204 -5.43 -15.03 -8.77
C ALA A 204 -6.06 -16.02 -7.78
N ASP A 205 -5.23 -16.77 -7.05
CA ASP A 205 -5.71 -17.76 -6.09
C ASP A 205 -6.13 -17.15 -4.75
N ALA A 206 -5.48 -16.04 -4.38
CA ALA A 206 -5.85 -15.17 -3.26
C ALA A 206 -5.52 -13.72 -3.56
N VAL A 207 -6.40 -12.81 -3.14
CA VAL A 207 -6.27 -11.37 -3.33
C VAL A 207 -6.57 -10.66 -2.03
N ILE A 208 -5.67 -9.76 -1.61
CA ILE A 208 -5.83 -8.98 -0.39
C ILE A 208 -6.13 -7.54 -0.78
N VAL A 209 -7.24 -6.98 -0.33
CA VAL A 209 -7.64 -5.59 -0.61
C VAL A 209 -7.82 -4.79 0.67
N SER A 210 -7.30 -3.56 0.75
CA SER A 210 -7.57 -2.65 1.86
C SER A 210 -8.77 -1.78 1.50
N LEU A 211 -9.93 -2.05 2.09
CA LEU A 211 -11.13 -1.25 1.82
C LEU A 211 -10.89 0.21 2.18
N HIS A 212 -10.31 0.48 3.35
CA HIS A 212 -10.08 1.85 3.84
C HIS A 212 -9.13 2.72 3.01
N LYS A 213 -8.41 2.15 2.05
CA LYS A 213 -7.48 2.91 1.20
C LYS A 213 -8.19 3.60 0.03
N THR A 214 -9.14 2.92 -0.60
CA THR A 214 -9.80 3.44 -1.83
C THR A 214 -11.32 3.32 -1.83
N LEU A 215 -11.91 2.79 -0.76
CA LEU A 215 -13.35 2.65 -0.55
C LEU A 215 -13.76 3.26 0.81
N PRO A 216 -15.04 3.61 1.00
CA PRO A 216 -15.50 4.26 2.24
C PRO A 216 -15.59 3.27 3.42
N ALA A 217 -14.44 2.95 4.02
CA ALA A 217 -14.34 2.06 5.18
C ALA A 217 -13.33 2.59 6.22
N PHE A 218 -13.48 2.17 7.47
CA PHE A 218 -12.59 2.59 8.57
C PHE A 218 -11.17 2.06 8.37
N THR A 219 -10.16 2.83 8.79
CA THR A 219 -8.77 2.36 8.83
C THR A 219 -8.67 1.01 9.53
N GLN A 220 -7.69 0.19 9.12
CA GLN A 220 -7.51 -1.22 9.50
C GLN A 220 -8.49 -2.22 8.85
N THR A 221 -9.51 -1.79 8.11
CA THR A 221 -10.43 -2.74 7.44
C THR A 221 -9.92 -3.20 6.08
N ALA A 222 -9.97 -4.50 5.83
CA ALA A 222 -9.53 -5.13 4.59
C ALA A 222 -10.34 -6.41 4.31
N LEU A 223 -10.13 -7.02 3.14
CA LEU A 223 -10.64 -8.34 2.80
C LEU A 223 -9.53 -9.26 2.29
N LEU A 224 -9.63 -10.54 2.61
CA LEU A 224 -8.93 -11.61 1.89
C LEU A 224 -9.94 -12.36 1.03
N LEU A 225 -9.79 -12.25 -0.29
CA LEU A 225 -10.63 -12.87 -1.30
C LEU A 225 -9.94 -14.13 -1.82
N LEU A 226 -10.66 -15.26 -1.92
CA LEU A 226 -10.11 -16.52 -2.42
C LEU A 226 -10.70 -16.90 -3.78
N GLY A 227 -9.82 -17.25 -4.71
CA GLY A 227 -10.15 -17.89 -5.98
C GLY A 227 -9.92 -19.41 -5.92
N GLY A 228 -8.64 -19.80 -5.78
CA GLY A 228 -8.19 -21.20 -5.87
C GLY A 228 -7.55 -21.79 -4.60
N MET A 229 -7.29 -20.99 -3.57
CA MET A 229 -6.68 -21.49 -2.32
C MET A 229 -7.62 -22.34 -1.46
N ARG A 230 -7.02 -23.24 -0.66
CA ARG A 230 -7.76 -24.09 0.30
C ARG A 230 -8.23 -23.28 1.51
N GLU A 231 -9.54 -23.12 1.65
CA GLU A 231 -10.22 -22.39 2.74
C GLU A 231 -9.68 -22.77 4.13
N ALA A 232 -9.68 -24.07 4.48
CA ALA A 232 -9.22 -24.54 5.79
C ALA A 232 -7.74 -24.19 6.11
N ALA A 233 -6.89 -24.04 5.09
CA ALA A 233 -5.50 -23.62 5.32
C ALA A 233 -5.44 -22.12 5.63
N VAL A 234 -6.25 -21.31 4.95
CA VAL A 234 -6.36 -19.87 5.17
C VAL A 234 -6.96 -19.57 6.54
N GLU A 235 -8.09 -20.19 6.88
CA GLU A 235 -8.78 -20.04 8.17
C GLU A 235 -7.85 -20.34 9.35
N LYS A 236 -7.03 -21.41 9.23
CA LYS A 236 -6.02 -21.73 10.23
C LYS A 236 -5.07 -20.57 10.50
N PHE A 237 -4.59 -19.87 9.47
CA PHE A 237 -3.64 -18.78 9.64
C PHE A 237 -4.31 -17.45 9.98
N LEU A 238 -5.55 -17.20 9.54
CA LEU A 238 -6.33 -16.07 10.03
C LEU A 238 -6.52 -16.17 11.55
N GLY A 239 -6.85 -17.36 12.08
CA GLY A 239 -6.92 -17.58 13.53
C GLY A 239 -5.58 -17.45 14.29
N ILE A 240 -4.45 -17.34 13.59
CA ILE A 240 -3.13 -17.07 14.20
C ILE A 240 -2.78 -15.58 14.13
N TYR A 241 -3.11 -14.91 13.02
CA TYR A 241 -2.64 -13.55 12.74
C TYR A 241 -3.65 -12.44 13.04
N GLU A 242 -4.92 -12.79 13.21
CA GLU A 242 -5.95 -11.85 13.65
C GLU A 242 -6.18 -11.94 15.16
N THR A 243 -6.75 -10.88 15.72
CA THR A 243 -7.12 -10.87 17.14
C THR A 243 -8.22 -11.90 17.44
N SER A 244 -8.14 -12.50 18.64
CA SER A 244 -9.20 -13.33 19.21
C SER A 244 -10.39 -12.54 19.75
N SER A 245 -10.38 -11.22 19.61
CA SER A 245 -11.48 -10.33 20.00
C SER A 245 -11.66 -9.26 18.91
N PRO A 246 -12.26 -9.64 17.77
CA PRO A 246 -12.42 -8.78 16.61
C PRO A 246 -13.41 -7.65 16.91
N SER A 247 -13.14 -6.46 16.35
CA SER A 247 -14.01 -5.31 16.55
C SER A 247 -15.25 -5.39 15.66
N TYR A 248 -16.42 -5.51 16.29
CA TYR A 248 -17.72 -5.44 15.60
C TYR A 248 -17.96 -4.07 14.96
N VAL A 249 -17.38 -3.00 15.51
CA VAL A 249 -17.41 -1.66 14.91
C VAL A 249 -16.71 -1.68 13.55
N LEU A 250 -15.52 -2.28 13.46
CA LEU A 250 -14.77 -2.40 12.21
C LEU A 250 -15.48 -3.33 11.21
N MET A 251 -15.96 -4.49 11.66
CA MET A 251 -16.72 -5.43 10.80
C MET A 251 -17.98 -4.77 10.23
N THR A 252 -18.67 -3.94 11.02
CA THR A 252 -19.83 -3.18 10.55
C THR A 252 -19.44 -2.11 9.55
N GLY A 253 -18.28 -1.47 9.72
CA GLY A 253 -17.70 -0.59 8.71
C GLY A 253 -17.45 -1.30 7.38
N ILE A 254 -16.96 -2.55 7.43
CA ILE A 254 -16.79 -3.41 6.24
C ILE A 254 -18.15 -3.68 5.59
N GLU A 255 -19.13 -4.19 6.36
CA GLU A 255 -20.47 -4.50 5.86
C GLU A 255 -21.11 -3.29 5.15
N ARG A 256 -21.06 -2.11 5.77
CA ARG A 256 -21.58 -0.87 5.19
C ARG A 256 -20.87 -0.46 3.91
N CYS A 257 -19.54 -0.60 3.87
CA CYS A 257 -18.77 -0.34 2.67
C CYS A 257 -19.21 -1.26 1.51
N ILE A 258 -19.37 -2.56 1.79
CA ILE A 258 -19.82 -3.54 0.80
C ILE A 258 -21.24 -3.25 0.31
N HIS A 259 -22.16 -2.88 1.19
CA HIS A 259 -23.52 -2.47 0.80
C HIS A 259 -23.50 -1.21 -0.06
N TYR A 260 -22.76 -0.17 0.35
CA TYR A 260 -22.62 1.05 -0.44
C TYR A 260 -22.13 0.75 -1.86
N VAL A 261 -21.05 -0.02 -2.00
CA VAL A 261 -20.48 -0.34 -3.31
C VAL A 261 -21.45 -1.21 -4.12
N ARG A 262 -22.03 -2.25 -3.52
CA ARG A 262 -23.03 -3.11 -4.19
C ARG A 262 -24.17 -2.29 -4.79
N ASP A 263 -24.68 -1.32 -4.03
CA ASP A 263 -25.90 -0.59 -4.37
C ASP A 263 -25.64 0.63 -5.26
N ASN A 264 -24.39 1.12 -5.33
CA ASN A 264 -24.06 2.38 -6.01
C ASN A 264 -22.93 2.29 -7.06
N LYS A 265 -22.25 1.15 -7.21
CA LYS A 265 -21.02 1.04 -8.03
C LYS A 265 -21.17 1.64 -9.44
N GLU A 266 -22.26 1.36 -10.16
CA GLU A 266 -22.43 1.84 -11.53
C GLU A 266 -22.46 3.37 -11.59
N THR A 267 -23.16 4.00 -10.65
CA THR A 267 -23.31 5.47 -10.62
C THR A 267 -22.10 6.14 -9.98
N ALA A 268 -21.63 5.64 -8.84
CA ALA A 268 -20.54 6.24 -8.08
C ALA A 268 -19.21 6.21 -8.85
N PHE A 269 -18.88 5.08 -9.50
CA PHE A 269 -17.64 4.98 -10.28
C PHE A 269 -17.72 5.75 -11.62
N ALA A 270 -18.89 5.83 -12.25
CA ALA A 270 -19.08 6.69 -13.41
C ALA A 270 -18.92 8.18 -13.06
N GLN A 271 -19.44 8.61 -11.91
CA GLN A 271 -19.24 9.97 -11.40
C GLN A 271 -17.77 10.26 -11.08
N LEU A 272 -17.09 9.34 -10.39
CA LEU A 272 -15.66 9.47 -10.12
C LEU A 272 -14.85 9.60 -11.42
N ARG A 273 -15.12 8.75 -12.42
CA ARG A 273 -14.48 8.84 -13.75
C ARG A 273 -14.70 10.20 -14.39
N SER A 274 -15.94 10.69 -14.39
CA SER A 274 -16.29 12.01 -14.94
C SER A 274 -15.54 13.15 -14.25
N ARG A 275 -15.41 13.09 -12.92
CA ARG A 275 -14.63 14.08 -12.14
C ARG A 275 -13.15 14.03 -12.49
N LEU A 276 -12.57 12.83 -12.57
CA LEU A 276 -11.18 12.64 -13.00
C LEU A 276 -10.95 13.17 -14.41
N ASP A 277 -11.83 12.86 -15.38
CA ASP A 277 -11.73 13.37 -16.75
C ASP A 277 -11.72 14.90 -16.80
N ARG A 278 -12.63 15.54 -16.06
CA ARG A 278 -12.69 17.00 -15.96
C ARG A 278 -11.41 17.56 -15.33
N PHE A 279 -10.95 16.97 -14.23
CA PHE A 279 -9.72 17.36 -13.56
C PHE A 279 -8.52 17.27 -14.50
N TYR A 280 -8.30 16.10 -15.10
CA TYR A 280 -7.18 15.86 -16.00
C TYR A 280 -7.25 16.72 -17.26
N GLN A 281 -8.44 17.11 -17.73
CA GLN A 281 -8.61 18.07 -18.82
C GLN A 281 -8.18 19.48 -18.37
N LYS A 282 -8.64 19.93 -17.20
CA LYS A 282 -8.35 21.26 -16.64
C LYS A 282 -6.86 21.49 -16.42
N VAL A 283 -6.11 20.45 -16.03
CA VAL A 283 -4.66 20.50 -15.77
C VAL A 283 -3.78 20.11 -16.97
N SER A 284 -4.37 19.87 -18.15
CA SER A 284 -3.61 19.44 -19.34
C SER A 284 -2.64 20.49 -19.90
N GLY A 285 -2.86 21.77 -19.56
CA GLY A 285 -2.05 22.91 -20.04
C GLY A 285 -0.90 23.33 -19.11
N LEU A 286 -0.61 22.59 -18.04
CA LEU A 286 0.47 22.92 -17.11
C LEU A 286 1.84 22.81 -17.78
N SER A 287 2.70 23.80 -17.54
CA SER A 287 4.01 23.93 -18.20
C SER A 287 5.17 23.46 -17.33
N HIS A 288 5.08 23.66 -16.01
CA HIS A 288 6.11 23.35 -15.02
C HIS A 288 5.78 22.12 -14.19
N LEU A 289 4.50 21.93 -13.92
CA LEU A 289 3.96 20.72 -13.34
C LEU A 289 3.50 19.77 -14.46
N SER A 290 3.38 18.49 -14.14
CA SER A 290 2.76 17.51 -15.03
C SER A 290 2.03 16.46 -14.21
N VAL A 291 0.84 16.09 -14.65
CA VAL A 291 0.04 15.05 -14.00
C VAL A 291 0.08 13.79 -14.86
N VAL A 292 0.47 12.67 -14.27
CA VAL A 292 0.64 11.39 -14.96
C VAL A 292 -0.72 10.88 -15.46
N ARG A 293 -0.72 10.34 -16.68
CA ARG A 293 -1.86 9.64 -17.29
C ARG A 293 -1.45 8.26 -17.76
N LYS A 294 -2.44 7.39 -17.99
CA LYS A 294 -2.21 6.05 -18.58
C LYS A 294 -1.41 6.10 -19.88
N SER A 295 -1.60 7.14 -20.70
CA SER A 295 -0.89 7.33 -21.97
C SER A 295 0.62 7.58 -21.85
N ASP A 296 1.12 7.86 -20.64
CA ASP A 296 2.54 8.13 -20.41
C ASP A 296 3.38 6.86 -20.33
N PHE A 297 2.75 5.69 -20.22
CA PHE A 297 3.40 4.40 -20.12
C PHE A 297 3.31 3.62 -21.44
N SER A 298 4.36 2.85 -21.75
CA SER A 298 4.28 1.75 -22.72
C SER A 298 3.65 0.51 -22.10
N ALA A 299 3.21 -0.41 -22.95
CA ALA A 299 2.68 -1.71 -22.51
C ALA A 299 3.68 -2.57 -21.73
N ASP A 300 4.99 -2.32 -21.90
CA ASP A 300 6.04 -3.01 -21.14
C ASP A 300 6.24 -2.37 -19.75
N GLU A 301 6.02 -1.07 -19.61
CA GLU A 301 6.12 -0.34 -18.33
C GLU A 301 4.90 -0.54 -17.43
N ALA A 302 3.70 -0.57 -18.02
CA ALA A 302 2.43 -0.75 -17.30
C ALA A 302 1.42 -1.45 -18.21
N TYR A 303 0.81 -2.55 -17.72
CA TYR A 303 -0.31 -3.19 -18.40
C TYR A 303 -1.57 -2.33 -18.34
N ASP A 304 -1.82 -1.74 -17.17
CA ASP A 304 -2.84 -0.71 -16.96
C ASP A 304 -2.35 0.31 -15.92
N PHE A 305 -3.10 1.39 -15.74
CA PHE A 305 -2.81 2.44 -14.76
C PHE A 305 -4.08 2.90 -14.06
N ASP A 306 -4.06 2.87 -12.73
CA ASP A 306 -5.12 3.39 -11.87
C ASP A 306 -5.08 4.92 -11.81
N GLU A 307 -5.88 5.56 -12.65
CA GLU A 307 -5.97 7.03 -12.71
C GLU A 307 -6.63 7.67 -11.47
N SER A 308 -7.08 6.89 -10.47
CA SER A 308 -7.40 7.45 -9.14
C SER A 308 -6.14 7.83 -8.35
N LYS A 309 -4.96 7.34 -8.76
CA LYS A 309 -3.64 7.77 -8.26
C LYS A 309 -3.20 9.01 -9.02
N ILE A 310 -3.53 10.19 -8.50
CA ILE A 310 -3.20 11.47 -9.14
C ILE A 310 -1.76 11.83 -8.78
N ILE A 311 -0.83 11.46 -9.66
CA ILE A 311 0.60 11.74 -9.48
C ILE A 311 0.94 13.06 -10.16
N ILE A 312 1.38 14.03 -9.35
CA ILE A 312 1.72 15.38 -9.81
C ILE A 312 3.24 15.55 -9.68
N PHE A 313 3.93 15.50 -10.81
CA PHE A 313 5.36 15.78 -10.89
C PHE A 313 5.61 17.29 -10.94
N THR A 314 6.62 17.73 -10.20
CA THR A 314 7.16 19.09 -10.21
C THR A 314 8.28 19.27 -11.22
N LYS A 315 8.60 18.22 -12.00
CA LYS A 315 9.75 18.16 -12.92
C LYS A 315 11.05 18.52 -12.19
N GLU A 316 11.63 19.68 -12.49
CA GLU A 316 12.81 20.24 -11.83
C GLU A 316 12.50 21.58 -11.15
N ALA A 317 11.23 21.98 -11.10
CA ALA A 317 10.81 23.29 -10.62
C ALA A 317 10.81 23.40 -9.08
N MET A 318 10.55 22.31 -8.37
CA MET A 318 10.65 22.24 -6.89
C MET A 318 10.73 20.79 -6.40
N ASN A 319 11.00 20.59 -5.11
CA ASN A 319 10.86 19.29 -4.45
C ASN A 319 9.37 18.96 -4.19
N GLY A 320 9.01 17.68 -4.21
CA GLY A 320 7.64 17.23 -3.91
C GLY A 320 7.16 17.65 -2.51
N HIS A 321 8.06 17.69 -1.51
CA HIS A 321 7.72 18.15 -0.16
C HIS A 321 7.33 19.62 -0.14
N THR A 322 8.00 20.46 -0.94
CA THR A 322 7.63 21.87 -1.10
C THR A 322 6.23 22.00 -1.67
N LEU A 323 5.89 21.21 -2.70
CA LEU A 323 4.54 21.20 -3.28
C LEU A 323 3.49 20.71 -2.25
N LEU A 324 3.81 19.67 -1.48
CA LEU A 324 2.95 19.14 -0.42
C LEU A 324 2.65 20.19 0.66
N GLU A 325 3.67 20.88 1.17
CA GLU A 325 3.49 21.94 2.17
C GLU A 325 2.68 23.12 1.60
N LEU A 326 2.94 23.50 0.34
CA LEU A 326 2.22 24.57 -0.34
C LEU A 326 0.72 24.23 -0.49
N LEU A 327 0.40 23.04 -0.99
CA LEU A 327 -0.96 22.55 -1.12
C LEU A 327 -1.67 22.50 0.24
N LEU A 328 -0.98 22.07 1.30
CA LEU A 328 -1.57 21.99 2.63
C LEU A 328 -1.78 23.37 3.26
N LYS A 329 -0.74 24.20 3.38
CA LYS A 329 -0.79 25.41 4.21
C LYS A 329 -1.44 26.60 3.51
N LYS A 330 -1.34 26.68 2.17
CA LYS A 330 -1.95 27.77 1.39
C LYS A 330 -3.31 27.39 0.83
N TYR A 331 -3.47 26.16 0.36
CA TYR A 331 -4.69 25.71 -0.33
C TYR A 331 -5.59 24.79 0.51
N GLU A 332 -5.15 24.42 1.72
CA GLU A 332 -5.87 23.53 2.64
C GLU A 332 -6.21 22.17 2.01
N LEU A 333 -5.26 21.64 1.23
CA LEU A 333 -5.33 20.34 0.57
C LEU A 333 -4.25 19.42 1.15
N GLN A 334 -4.69 18.45 1.95
CA GLN A 334 -3.81 17.38 2.43
C GLN A 334 -3.72 16.29 1.36
N LEU A 335 -2.52 16.09 0.83
CA LEU A 335 -2.23 15.02 -0.14
C LEU A 335 -1.72 13.80 0.62
N GLU A 336 -1.69 12.65 -0.05
CA GLU A 336 -1.32 11.37 0.53
C GLU A 336 0.17 11.34 0.90
N MET A 337 1.03 11.75 -0.02
CA MET A 337 2.48 11.70 0.18
C MET A 337 3.23 12.60 -0.79
N ALA A 338 4.52 12.81 -0.48
CA ALA A 338 5.51 13.38 -1.38
C ALA A 338 6.73 12.46 -1.47
N ALA A 339 7.33 12.36 -2.66
CA ALA A 339 8.62 11.69 -2.84
C ALA A 339 9.42 12.38 -3.95
N GLY A 340 10.70 12.66 -3.69
CA GLY A 340 11.59 13.29 -4.65
C GLY A 340 10.99 14.55 -5.27
N ASN A 341 10.51 14.45 -6.51
CA ASN A 341 9.91 15.53 -7.29
C ASN A 341 8.44 15.27 -7.67
N TYR A 342 7.69 14.53 -6.85
CA TYR A 342 6.24 14.39 -7.04
C TYR A 342 5.46 14.34 -5.72
N VAL A 343 4.16 14.63 -5.84
CA VAL A 343 3.15 14.36 -4.81
C VAL A 343 2.09 13.43 -5.36
N LEU A 344 1.47 12.65 -4.49
CA LEU A 344 0.35 11.77 -4.83
C LEU A 344 -0.93 12.25 -4.13
N ALA A 345 -2.01 12.39 -4.89
CA ALA A 345 -3.37 12.44 -4.35
C ALA A 345 -4.06 11.09 -4.60
N LEU A 346 -4.86 10.65 -3.63
CA LEU A 346 -5.71 9.47 -3.77
C LEU A 346 -7.15 9.92 -3.96
N ALA A 347 -7.74 9.59 -5.10
CA ALA A 347 -9.16 9.82 -5.37
C ALA A 347 -10.02 8.59 -5.06
N SER A 348 -11.25 8.84 -4.68
CA SER A 348 -12.23 7.83 -4.28
C SER A 348 -13.64 8.25 -4.68
N VAL A 349 -14.58 7.31 -4.58
CA VAL A 349 -16.01 7.56 -4.83
C VAL A 349 -16.65 8.56 -3.84
N MET A 350 -15.95 8.91 -2.76
CA MET A 350 -16.41 9.89 -1.77
C MET A 350 -15.96 11.33 -2.08
N ASP A 351 -15.08 11.52 -3.05
CA ASP A 351 -14.58 12.84 -3.43
C ASP A 351 -15.63 13.68 -4.16
N THR A 352 -15.59 14.99 -3.93
CA THR A 352 -16.58 15.95 -4.41
C THR A 352 -16.06 16.74 -5.61
N ASP A 353 -16.99 17.31 -6.38
CA ASP A 353 -16.66 18.23 -7.47
C ASP A 353 -15.82 19.42 -6.99
N GLU A 354 -16.15 19.96 -5.80
CA GLU A 354 -15.40 21.04 -5.16
C GLU A 354 -13.94 20.64 -4.86
N GLY A 355 -13.71 19.44 -4.33
CA GLY A 355 -12.36 18.96 -4.00
C GLY A 355 -11.46 18.88 -5.25
N PHE A 356 -11.98 18.32 -6.33
CA PHE A 356 -11.27 18.26 -7.61
C PHE A 356 -11.03 19.65 -8.23
N ASP A 357 -12.03 20.53 -8.17
CA ASP A 357 -11.90 21.88 -8.73
C ASP A 357 -10.85 22.69 -7.95
N ARG A 358 -10.85 22.61 -6.61
CA ARG A 358 -9.85 23.24 -5.72
C ARG A 358 -8.44 22.74 -6.04
N LEU A 359 -8.24 21.44 -6.19
CA LEU A 359 -6.92 20.90 -6.52
C LEU A 359 -6.45 21.39 -7.90
N ALA A 360 -7.32 21.34 -8.92
CA ALA A 360 -6.96 21.82 -10.25
C ALA A 360 -6.62 23.32 -10.27
N ASP A 361 -7.42 24.15 -9.59
CA ASP A 361 -7.18 25.60 -9.52
C ASP A 361 -5.88 25.92 -8.78
N ALA A 362 -5.59 25.20 -7.69
CA ALA A 362 -4.31 25.32 -6.98
C ALA A 362 -3.13 24.99 -7.89
N LEU A 363 -3.18 23.88 -8.64
CA LEU A 363 -2.10 23.48 -9.54
C LEU A 363 -1.88 24.51 -10.67
N ILE A 364 -2.94 25.07 -11.23
CA ILE A 364 -2.86 26.11 -12.27
C ILE A 364 -2.23 27.40 -11.72
N GLU A 365 -2.63 27.83 -10.52
CA GLU A 365 -2.03 29.02 -9.89
C GLU A 365 -0.55 28.79 -9.59
N ILE A 366 -0.19 27.64 -9.01
CA ILE A 366 1.20 27.27 -8.69
C ILE A 366 2.05 27.25 -9.96
N ASP A 367 1.58 26.60 -11.03
CA ASP A 367 2.29 26.52 -12.31
C ASP A 367 2.55 27.90 -12.92
N SER A 368 1.56 28.80 -12.85
CA SER A 368 1.68 30.20 -13.29
C SER A 368 2.70 30.98 -12.45
N GLN A 369 2.78 30.72 -11.15
CA GLN A 369 3.80 31.33 -10.29
C GLN A 369 5.21 30.82 -10.62
N LEU A 370 5.37 29.53 -10.91
CA LEU A 370 6.67 28.97 -11.30
C LEU A 370 7.21 29.58 -12.59
N GLU A 371 6.33 29.91 -13.54
CA GLU A 371 6.70 30.64 -14.76
C GLU A 371 7.35 32.00 -14.44
N LYS A 372 6.87 32.70 -13.40
CA LYS A 372 7.37 34.01 -12.97
C LYS A 372 8.79 33.93 -12.38
N TYR A 373 9.13 32.82 -11.70
CA TYR A 373 10.39 32.64 -10.97
C TYR A 373 11.37 31.69 -11.68
N LYS A 374 11.20 31.50 -13.00
CA LYS A 374 11.92 30.57 -13.90
C LYS A 374 13.45 30.53 -13.79
N SER A 375 14.09 31.46 -13.09
CA SER A 375 15.54 31.61 -12.98
C SER A 375 16.08 31.63 -11.55
N ASP A 376 15.22 31.66 -10.53
CA ASP A 376 15.67 31.77 -9.13
C ASP A 376 14.74 30.99 -8.19
N PHE A 377 15.01 29.70 -8.04
CA PHE A 377 14.29 28.85 -7.08
C PHE A 377 14.51 29.31 -5.64
N GLU A 378 15.68 29.88 -5.33
CA GLU A 378 15.98 30.40 -4.00
C GLU A 378 15.06 31.59 -3.68
N GLU A 379 14.81 32.48 -4.65
CA GLU A 379 13.86 33.59 -4.49
C GLU A 379 12.43 33.08 -4.23
N PHE A 380 11.93 32.12 -5.01
CA PHE A 380 10.59 31.56 -4.78
C PHE A 380 10.48 30.89 -3.42
N TYR A 381 11.51 30.12 -3.03
CA TYR A 381 11.55 29.47 -1.74
C TYR A 381 11.62 30.49 -0.59
N ASP A 382 12.41 31.55 -0.72
CA ASP A 382 12.54 32.61 0.29
C ASP A 382 11.21 33.34 0.50
N ILE A 383 10.44 33.57 -0.56
CA ILE A 383 9.07 34.11 -0.45
C ILE A 383 8.19 33.16 0.37
N LEU A 384 8.16 31.87 0.00
CA LEU A 384 7.36 30.87 0.72
C LEU A 384 7.78 30.77 2.19
N LYS A 385 9.07 30.91 2.48
CA LYS A 385 9.61 30.89 3.85
C LYS A 385 9.19 32.13 4.63
N GLN A 386 9.23 33.31 4.02
CA GLN A 386 8.77 34.56 4.63
C GLN A 386 7.26 34.53 4.91
N GLU A 387 6.48 33.88 4.05
CA GLU A 387 5.04 33.66 4.22
C GLU A 387 4.72 32.56 5.26
N GLY A 388 5.73 31.85 5.77
CA GLY A 388 5.54 30.76 6.73
C GLY A 388 4.96 29.47 6.11
N VAL A 389 4.97 29.37 4.78
CA VAL A 389 4.45 28.22 4.03
C VAL A 389 5.42 27.04 4.10
N VAL A 390 6.72 27.29 4.01
CA VAL A 390 7.76 26.25 4.09
C VAL A 390 8.70 26.49 5.25
N HIS A 391 9.12 25.41 5.91
CA HIS A 391 10.02 25.50 7.07
C HIS A 391 11.42 24.92 6.81
N GLN A 392 11.55 24.05 5.80
CA GLN A 392 12.78 23.35 5.48
C GLN A 392 13.05 23.39 3.98
N PHE A 393 14.30 23.72 3.62
CA PHE A 393 14.72 23.73 2.23
C PHE A 393 15.08 22.32 1.83
N TYR A 394 14.35 21.79 0.85
CA TYR A 394 14.66 20.52 0.23
C TYR A 394 15.25 20.79 -1.13
N PHE A 395 16.48 20.32 -1.36
CA PHE A 395 17.07 20.42 -2.68
C PHE A 395 16.19 19.65 -3.69
N PRO A 396 16.00 20.18 -4.91
CA PRO A 396 15.46 19.40 -6.00
C PRO A 396 16.43 18.26 -6.29
N VAL A 397 16.09 17.03 -5.92
CA VAL A 397 16.95 15.87 -6.16
C VAL A 397 16.34 15.01 -7.26
N LYS A 398 17.14 14.78 -8.32
CA LYS A 398 16.88 13.72 -9.28
C LYS A 398 17.26 12.41 -8.63
N MET A 399 16.26 11.64 -8.22
CA MET A 399 16.53 10.27 -7.77
C MET A 399 17.13 9.45 -8.89
N ASP A 400 18.18 8.71 -8.54
CA ASP A 400 18.80 7.74 -9.42
C ASP A 400 17.83 6.58 -9.65
N THR A 401 17.51 6.33 -10.92
CA THR A 401 16.62 5.24 -11.34
C THR A 401 17.21 3.86 -11.03
N THR A 402 18.48 3.78 -10.63
CA THR A 402 19.16 2.53 -10.27
C THR A 402 19.26 2.30 -8.76
N ILE A 403 18.56 3.09 -7.94
CA ILE A 403 18.54 2.94 -6.47
C ILE A 403 18.05 1.54 -6.03
N TYR A 404 17.08 0.98 -6.75
CA TYR A 404 16.59 -0.39 -6.54
C TYR A 404 17.44 -1.40 -7.30
N GLN A 405 18.64 -1.66 -6.78
CA GLN A 405 19.61 -2.60 -7.36
C GLN A 405 19.47 -4.02 -6.79
N LYS A 406 19.85 -5.02 -7.58
CA LYS A 406 19.98 -6.41 -7.10
C LYS A 406 21.28 -6.56 -6.32
N LEU A 407 21.18 -6.82 -5.02
CA LEU A 407 22.33 -7.06 -4.14
C LEU A 407 22.58 -8.57 -3.98
N PRO A 408 23.83 -9.02 -3.84
CA PRO A 408 24.11 -10.42 -3.53
C PRO A 408 23.61 -10.79 -2.12
N ALA A 409 22.70 -11.75 -2.04
CA ALA A 409 22.32 -12.39 -0.79
C ALA A 409 23.32 -13.51 -0.46
N VAL A 410 23.99 -13.41 0.70
CA VAL A 410 25.01 -14.39 1.15
C VAL A 410 24.64 -15.10 2.44
N MET A 411 23.49 -14.73 3.02
CA MET A 411 22.91 -15.32 4.21
C MET A 411 21.39 -15.33 4.03
N GLU A 412 20.73 -16.35 4.56
CA GLU A 412 19.26 -16.39 4.56
C GLU A 412 18.71 -15.21 5.37
N MET A 413 17.64 -14.59 4.88
CA MET A 413 17.11 -13.35 5.46
C MET A 413 16.77 -13.52 6.94
N TYR A 414 16.16 -14.65 7.32
CA TYR A 414 15.78 -14.90 8.70
C TYR A 414 16.99 -15.14 9.62
N ASP A 415 18.05 -15.79 9.11
CA ASP A 415 19.27 -16.00 9.89
C ASP A 415 20.00 -14.68 10.11
N ALA A 416 20.08 -13.83 9.08
CA ALA A 416 20.71 -12.52 9.18
C ALA A 416 19.95 -11.56 10.12
N TYR A 417 18.63 -11.64 10.11
CA TYR A 417 17.77 -10.80 10.97
C TYR A 417 17.86 -11.19 12.45
N ASP A 418 18.05 -12.47 12.77
CA ASP A 418 18.19 -12.98 14.14
C ASP A 418 19.65 -13.00 14.66
N ALA A 419 20.63 -12.79 13.78
CA ALA A 419 22.04 -12.76 14.15
C ALA A 419 22.37 -11.59 15.08
N ASP A 420 23.50 -11.68 15.78
CA ASP A 420 24.03 -10.52 16.50
C ASP A 420 24.47 -9.43 15.51
N HIS A 421 24.19 -8.17 15.83
CA HIS A 421 24.45 -7.03 14.95
C HIS A 421 25.42 -6.02 15.55
N GLN A 422 26.05 -5.23 14.67
CA GLN A 422 26.80 -4.04 14.98
C GLN A 422 26.35 -2.86 14.12
N ALA A 423 26.33 -1.67 14.73
CA ALA A 423 26.19 -0.42 14.00
C ALA A 423 27.55 -0.04 13.38
N VAL A 424 27.62 0.04 12.06
CA VAL A 424 28.83 0.40 11.29
C VAL A 424 28.64 1.75 10.62
N TYR A 425 29.62 2.65 10.75
CA TYR A 425 29.59 3.92 10.02
C TYR A 425 29.52 3.70 8.50
N ALA A 426 28.84 4.60 7.79
CA ALA A 426 28.62 4.53 6.34
C ALA A 426 29.91 4.19 5.55
N PHE A 427 31.03 4.85 5.87
CA PHE A 427 32.32 4.63 5.19
C PHE A 427 32.96 3.24 5.45
N LYS A 428 32.42 2.45 6.38
CA LYS A 428 32.82 1.06 6.69
C LYS A 428 31.74 0.02 6.37
N ALA A 429 30.59 0.44 5.87
CA ALA A 429 29.45 -0.45 5.65
C ALA A 429 29.61 -1.30 4.38
N SER A 430 30.38 -0.82 3.39
CA SER A 430 30.60 -1.52 2.14
C SER A 430 31.28 -2.88 2.35
N GLY A 431 30.76 -3.92 1.69
CA GLY A 431 31.20 -5.30 1.83
C GLY A 431 30.68 -6.01 3.09
N LYS A 432 29.86 -5.36 3.93
CA LYS A 432 29.23 -5.99 5.10
C LYS A 432 27.87 -6.58 4.75
N VAL A 433 27.51 -7.66 5.43
CA VAL A 433 26.17 -8.28 5.35
C VAL A 433 25.21 -7.46 6.18
N SER A 434 24.09 -7.03 5.60
CA SER A 434 23.07 -6.27 6.32
C SER A 434 22.37 -7.13 7.37
N GLY A 435 22.25 -6.61 8.59
CA GLY A 435 21.46 -7.23 9.66
C GLY A 435 20.02 -6.69 9.74
N ALA A 436 19.72 -5.60 9.03
CA ALA A 436 18.40 -4.97 9.04
C ALA A 436 17.90 -4.70 7.61
N PHE A 437 16.59 -4.45 7.51
CA PHE A 437 16.02 -3.85 6.31
C PHE A 437 16.47 -2.39 6.21
N ILE A 438 16.71 -1.93 4.98
CA ILE A 438 16.86 -0.50 4.69
C ILE A 438 15.74 -0.12 3.74
N ASN A 439 14.74 0.60 4.24
CA ASN A 439 13.53 0.93 3.48
C ASN A 439 13.49 2.44 3.24
N ILE A 440 13.10 2.83 2.03
CA ILE A 440 12.89 4.23 1.68
C ILE A 440 11.39 4.55 1.72
N TYR A 441 11.02 5.59 2.44
CA TYR A 441 9.64 6.04 2.61
C TYR A 441 9.40 7.40 1.99
N PRO A 442 8.26 7.57 1.29
CA PRO A 442 7.29 6.53 0.86
C PRO A 442 7.78 5.74 -0.40
N PRO A 443 7.20 4.56 -0.71
CA PRO A 443 6.14 3.86 0.02
C PRO A 443 6.64 2.82 1.03
N GLY A 444 7.96 2.72 1.29
CA GLY A 444 8.52 1.77 2.24
C GLY A 444 9.01 0.46 1.63
N ILE A 445 9.53 0.51 0.40
CA ILE A 445 10.11 -0.65 -0.28
C ILE A 445 11.57 -0.82 0.17
N PRO A 446 12.03 -2.05 0.47
CA PRO A 446 13.41 -2.29 0.85
C PRO A 446 14.38 -2.09 -0.31
N LEU A 447 15.34 -1.20 -0.09
CA LEU A 447 16.59 -1.14 -0.85
C LEU A 447 17.50 -2.31 -0.49
N VAL A 448 17.47 -2.71 0.79
CA VAL A 448 18.23 -3.84 1.33
C VAL A 448 17.33 -4.71 2.18
N VAL A 449 17.50 -6.02 2.00
CA VAL A 449 16.92 -7.07 2.84
C VAL A 449 18.05 -7.68 3.68
N PRO A 450 17.81 -8.02 4.97
CA PRO A 450 18.80 -8.71 5.79
C PRO A 450 19.42 -9.90 5.06
N GLY A 451 20.74 -10.08 5.19
CA GLY A 451 21.50 -11.12 4.51
C GLY A 451 22.11 -10.72 3.16
N GLU A 452 21.75 -9.54 2.63
CA GLU A 452 22.38 -8.96 1.45
C GLU A 452 23.69 -8.22 1.79
N ILE A 453 24.67 -8.27 0.89
CA ILE A 453 25.91 -7.50 1.01
C ILE A 453 25.69 -6.07 0.52
N MET A 454 25.96 -5.10 1.40
CA MET A 454 25.93 -3.68 1.07
C MET A 454 27.14 -3.30 0.20
N ASN A 455 26.93 -2.45 -0.81
CA ASN A 455 28.00 -1.93 -1.67
C ASN A 455 28.08 -0.39 -1.59
N ASP A 456 29.15 0.20 -2.14
CA ASP A 456 29.39 1.65 -2.10
C ASP A 456 28.25 2.46 -2.74
N LYS A 457 27.70 1.96 -3.85
CA LYS A 457 26.63 2.64 -4.58
C LYS A 457 25.38 2.76 -3.72
N LEU A 458 24.93 1.66 -3.13
CA LEU A 458 23.79 1.62 -2.23
C LEU A 458 23.96 2.62 -1.08
N ILE A 459 25.13 2.62 -0.45
CA ILE A 459 25.41 3.50 0.70
C ILE A 459 25.28 4.96 0.25
N ASP A 460 25.89 5.33 -0.87
CA ASP A 460 25.79 6.68 -1.44
C ASP A 460 24.34 7.06 -1.78
N ASP A 461 23.58 6.16 -2.42
CA ASP A 461 22.17 6.39 -2.76
C ASP A 461 21.30 6.61 -1.51
N VAL A 462 21.51 5.80 -0.46
CA VAL A 462 20.80 5.92 0.82
C VAL A 462 21.09 7.26 1.49
N ILE A 463 22.37 7.67 1.54
CA ILE A 463 22.75 8.96 2.13
C ILE A 463 22.17 10.12 1.32
N LYS A 464 22.18 10.04 -0.01
CA LYS A 464 21.52 11.02 -0.89
C LYS A 464 20.02 11.10 -0.63
N ALA A 465 19.35 9.96 -0.44
CA ALA A 465 17.93 9.92 -0.15
C ALA A 465 17.59 10.64 1.15
N VAL A 466 18.31 10.34 2.23
CA VAL A 466 18.12 11.01 3.52
C VAL A 466 18.39 12.52 3.41
N ASN A 467 19.48 12.91 2.76
CA ASN A 467 19.82 14.33 2.55
C ASN A 467 18.80 15.06 1.64
N SER A 468 18.03 14.33 0.84
CA SER A 468 16.94 14.89 0.03
C SER A 468 15.62 15.08 0.80
N GLY A 469 15.58 14.69 2.08
CA GLY A 469 14.41 14.77 2.95
C GLY A 469 13.54 13.52 2.97
N LEU A 470 13.97 12.41 2.35
CA LEU A 470 13.24 11.16 2.47
C LEU A 470 13.51 10.48 3.79
N GLU A 471 12.46 9.85 4.32
CA GLU A 471 12.56 8.99 5.49
C GLU A 471 13.18 7.65 5.08
N VAL A 472 14.18 7.21 5.83
CA VAL A 472 14.84 5.92 5.60
C VAL A 472 14.91 5.14 6.91
N ASP A 473 14.23 4.00 6.94
CA ASP A 473 14.26 3.07 8.06
C ASP A 473 15.53 2.20 8.02
N GLY A 474 15.98 1.74 9.18
CA GLY A 474 17.13 0.83 9.30
C GLY A 474 18.49 1.51 9.41
N LEU A 475 18.51 2.83 9.58
CA LEU A 475 19.71 3.63 9.81
C LEU A 475 19.71 4.25 11.20
N TYR A 476 20.91 4.54 11.71
CA TYR A 476 21.10 5.29 12.95
C TYR A 476 21.96 6.52 12.69
N PHE A 477 21.52 7.69 13.12
CA PHE A 477 22.35 8.89 13.07
C PHE A 477 23.18 9.03 14.33
N ASP A 478 24.49 9.22 14.17
CA ASP A 478 25.40 9.56 15.26
C ASP A 478 25.61 11.09 15.28
N PRO A 479 25.04 11.83 16.24
CA PRO A 479 25.14 13.28 16.30
C PRO A 479 26.55 13.76 16.65
N ASP A 480 27.33 12.97 17.39
CA ASP A 480 28.69 13.36 17.80
C ASP A 480 29.68 13.25 16.63
N ALA A 481 29.49 12.24 15.78
CA ALA A 481 30.28 12.04 14.57
C ALA A 481 29.69 12.73 13.32
N ASN A 482 28.48 13.29 13.43
CA ASN A 482 27.69 13.85 12.32
C ASN A 482 27.59 12.88 11.13
N MET A 483 27.23 11.62 11.39
CA MET A 483 27.33 10.56 10.38
C MET A 483 26.34 9.42 10.60
N TRP A 484 25.88 8.85 9.49
CA TRP A 484 24.97 7.71 9.47
C TRP A 484 25.70 6.39 9.71
N LYS A 485 25.02 5.49 10.43
CA LYS A 485 25.41 4.11 10.69
C LYS A 485 24.37 3.16 10.09
N PHE A 486 24.90 2.08 9.53
CA PHE A 486 24.16 0.94 8.98
C PHE A 486 24.21 -0.21 9.98
N VAL A 487 23.26 -1.14 9.88
CA VAL A 487 23.24 -2.37 10.69
C VAL A 487 23.90 -3.50 9.91
N ALA A 488 25.00 -4.02 10.42
CA ALA A 488 25.68 -5.17 9.85
C ALA A 488 25.65 -6.37 10.80
N VAL A 489 25.59 -7.57 10.25
CA VAL A 489 25.81 -8.82 10.99
C VAL A 489 27.25 -8.83 11.56
N LEU A 490 27.42 -9.36 12.78
CA LEU A 490 28.72 -9.46 13.46
C LEU A 490 29.73 -10.38 12.76
#